data_AF-A0A8J2JDH0-F1
#
_entry.id   AF-A0A8J2JDH0-F1
#
_cell.length_a   1.000
_cell.length_b   1.000
_cell.length_c   1.000
_cell.angle_alpha   90.00
_cell.angle_beta   90.00
_cell.angle_gamma   90.00
#
_symmetry.space_group_name_H-M   'P 1'
#
loop_
_entity.id
_entity.type
_entity.pdbx_description
1 polymer ?
#
loop_
_entity_poly.entity_id
_entity_poly.type
_entity_poly.pdbx_seq_one_letter_code
_entity_poly.pdbx_strand_id
1 'polypeptide(L)'
;MHKMAARGKIIVCTIHQPSSEVFSMFGYLYLLSEGRLAFAGRREDATEFFAKQGYACPATHNPADYFLRVMAIVPDHADECRERSNIIADAFENT
;
A
#
# COMPACT_ATOMS: atom_id res chain seq x y z
N MET A 1 11.46 -15.44 -0.13
CA MET A 1 12.09 -14.21 0.41
C MET A 1 12.66 -14.43 1.82
N HIS A 2 11.89 -14.96 2.76
CA HIS A 2 12.35 -15.19 4.15
C HIS A 2 13.69 -15.91 4.30
N LYS A 3 13.95 -17.01 3.58
CA LYS A 3 15.23 -17.75 3.69
C LYS A 3 16.45 -16.90 3.35
N MET A 4 16.33 -15.97 2.40
CA MET A 4 17.42 -15.08 2.03
C MET A 4 17.55 -13.92 3.03
N ALA A 5 16.42 -13.38 3.51
CA ALA A 5 16.40 -12.34 4.53
C ALA A 5 17.02 -12.84 5.86
N ALA A 6 16.69 -14.07 6.27
CA ALA A 6 17.25 -14.72 7.46
C ALA A 6 18.77 -14.94 7.40
N ARG A 7 19.38 -14.84 6.21
CA ARG A 7 20.84 -14.90 6.02
C ARG A 7 21.50 -13.51 6.01
N GLY A 8 20.80 -12.48 6.49
CA GLY A 8 21.31 -11.11 6.57
C GLY A 8 21.26 -10.33 5.25
N LYS A 9 20.45 -10.75 4.27
CA LYS A 9 20.30 -10.04 3.00
C LYS A 9 19.08 -9.10 3.03
N ILE A 10 19.25 -7.87 2.56
CA ILE A 10 18.12 -6.97 2.27
C ILE A 10 17.53 -7.38 0.92
N ILE A 11 16.21 -7.53 0.86
CA ILE A 11 15.47 -7.88 -0.35
C ILE A 11 14.52 -6.73 -0.64
N VAL A 12 14.68 -6.12 -1.80
CA VAL A 12 13.75 -5.12 -2.33
C VAL A 12 13.16 -5.69 -3.60
N CYS A 13 11.84 -5.69 -3.71
CA CYS A 13 11.15 -6.08 -4.93
C CYS A 13 9.90 -5.22 -5.12
N THR A 14 9.52 -5.04 -6.38
CA THR A 14 8.23 -4.47 -6.77
C THR A 14 7.31 -5.61 -7.17
N ILE A 15 6.06 -5.56 -6.71
CA ILE A 15 5.07 -6.58 -7.05
C ILE A 15 3.77 -5.87 -7.40
N HIS A 16 3.20 -6.23 -8.55
CA HIS A 16 1.87 -5.81 -8.92
C HIS A 16 0.87 -6.81 -8.31
N GLN A 17 0.02 -6.34 -7.39
CA GLN A 17 -1.08 -7.12 -6.77
C GLN A 17 -0.64 -8.47 -6.16
N PRO A 18 0.13 -8.45 -5.05
CA PRO A 18 0.55 -9.68 -4.39
C PRO A 18 -0.64 -10.44 -3.80
N SER A 19 -0.57 -11.77 -3.82
CA SER A 19 -1.46 -12.61 -3.00
C SER A 19 -1.28 -12.30 -1.51
N SER A 20 -2.27 -12.65 -0.67
CA SER A 20 -2.18 -12.42 0.78
C SER A 20 -0.96 -13.08 1.41
N GLU A 21 -0.59 -14.28 0.92
CA GLU A 21 0.61 -14.99 1.35
C GLU A 21 1.87 -14.18 1.04
N VAL A 22 1.99 -13.68 -0.19
CA VAL A 22 3.13 -12.85 -0.60
C VAL A 22 3.17 -11.54 0.18
N PHE A 23 2.01 -10.91 0.39
CA PHE A 23 1.90 -9.69 1.18
C PHE A 23 2.36 -9.90 2.62
N SER A 24 2.00 -11.02 3.24
CA SER A 24 2.39 -11.36 4.61
C SER A 24 3.89 -11.55 4.81
N MET A 25 4.64 -11.83 3.73
CA MET A 25 6.10 -11.95 3.79
C MET A 25 6.83 -10.60 3.91
N PHE A 26 6.17 -9.48 3.62
CA PHE A 26 6.77 -8.15 3.71
C PHE A 26 6.72 -7.60 5.13
N GLY A 27 7.89 -7.19 5.64
CA GLY A 27 7.98 -6.44 6.89
C GLY A 27 7.74 -4.94 6.71
N TYR A 28 8.20 -4.38 5.58
CA TYR A 28 8.02 -2.99 5.21
C TYR A 28 7.35 -2.89 3.84
N LEU A 29 6.48 -1.90 3.69
CA LEU A 29 5.77 -1.59 2.46
C LEU A 29 6.16 -0.21 1.97
N TYR A 30 6.21 -0.08 0.64
CA TYR A 30 6.22 1.18 -0.08
C TYR A 30 5.07 1.12 -1.07
N LEU A 31 4.06 1.95 -0.85
CA LEU A 31 2.89 2.05 -1.72
C LEU A 31 2.99 3.35 -2.50
N LEU A 32 2.99 3.22 -3.83
CA LEU A 32 3.11 4.35 -4.73
C LEU A 32 1.86 4.48 -5.59
N SER A 33 1.49 5.73 -5.87
CA SER A 33 0.43 6.08 -6.80
C SER A 33 0.80 7.36 -7.53
N GLU A 34 0.68 7.38 -8.86
CA GLU A 34 1.03 8.52 -9.72
C GLU A 34 2.42 9.12 -9.41
N GLY A 35 3.40 8.27 -9.12
CA GLY A 35 4.78 8.70 -8.81
C GLY A 35 4.99 9.27 -7.39
N ARG A 36 3.93 9.33 -6.58
CA ARG A 36 3.96 9.81 -5.19
C ARG A 36 3.89 8.65 -4.21
N LEU A 37 4.44 8.87 -3.02
CA LEU A 37 4.42 7.91 -1.94
C LEU A 37 3.12 8.06 -1.15
N ALA A 38 2.23 7.09 -1.28
CA ALA A 38 0.97 7.07 -0.53
C ALA A 38 1.16 6.47 0.88
N PHE A 39 2.20 5.64 1.06
CA PHE A 39 2.58 5.07 2.35
C PHE A 39 3.99 4.47 2.30
N ALA A 40 4.77 4.67 3.36
CA ALA A 40 5.95 3.88 3.66
C ALA A 40 6.05 3.56 5.16
N GLY A 41 6.24 2.29 5.49
CA GLY A 41 6.27 1.87 6.89
C GLY A 41 6.10 0.38 7.04
N ARG A 42 5.85 -0.08 8.27
CA ARG A 42 5.61 -1.51 8.49
C ARG A 42 4.26 -1.88 7.89
N ARG A 43 4.14 -3.14 7.49
CA ARG A 43 2.89 -3.68 6.91
C ARG A 43 1.69 -3.48 7.85
N GLU A 44 1.90 -3.62 9.16
CA GLU A 44 0.85 -3.48 10.16
C GLU A 44 0.34 -2.04 10.24
N ASP A 45 1.25 -1.06 10.17
CA ASP A 45 0.95 0.37 10.27
C ASP A 45 0.13 0.89 9.08
N ALA A 46 0.29 0.25 7.90
CA ALA A 46 -0.49 0.59 6.71
C ALA A 46 -1.99 0.51 6.96
N THR A 47 -2.44 -0.53 7.69
CA THR A 47 -3.87 -0.73 7.94
C THR A 47 -4.45 0.40 8.80
N GLU A 48 -3.71 0.83 9.82
CA GLU A 48 -4.13 1.95 10.67
C GLU A 48 -4.11 3.28 9.90
N PHE A 49 -3.08 3.51 9.09
CA PHE A 49 -2.96 4.72 8.28
C PHE A 49 -4.15 4.86 7.32
N PHE A 50 -4.45 3.83 6.51
CA PHE A 50 -5.56 3.88 5.57
C PHE A 50 -6.92 4.00 6.28
N ALA A 51 -7.09 3.38 7.45
CA ALA A 51 -8.31 3.55 8.25
C ALA A 51 -8.51 5.00 8.72
N LYS A 52 -7.45 5.71 9.12
CA LYS A 52 -7.52 7.14 9.49
C LYS A 52 -7.91 8.04 8.31
N GLN A 53 -7.56 7.64 7.09
CA GLN A 53 -7.97 8.35 5.86
C GLN A 53 -9.38 7.97 5.38
N GLY A 54 -10.12 7.16 6.14
CA GLY A 54 -11.48 6.71 5.80
C GLY A 54 -11.54 5.41 4.98
N TYR A 55 -10.41 4.73 4.77
CA TYR A 55 -10.29 3.50 3.99
C TYR A 55 -9.92 2.32 4.88
N ALA A 56 -10.79 1.98 5.83
CA ALA A 56 -10.58 0.80 6.67
C ALA A 56 -10.74 -0.49 5.84
N CYS A 57 -9.67 -1.29 5.75
CA CYS A 57 -9.70 -2.55 5.04
C CYS A 57 -10.65 -3.55 5.73
N PRO A 58 -11.63 -4.12 5.01
CA PRO A 58 -12.48 -5.17 5.56
C PRO A 58 -11.67 -6.42 5.93
N ALA A 59 -12.06 -7.13 6.99
CA ALA A 59 -11.36 -8.32 7.48
C ALA A 59 -11.33 -9.49 6.46
N THR A 60 -12.25 -9.50 5.50
CA THR A 60 -12.34 -10.53 4.45
C THR A 60 -11.50 -10.21 3.20
N HIS A 61 -10.87 -9.04 3.15
CA HIS A 61 -10.09 -8.59 2.01
C HIS A 61 -8.59 -8.76 2.25
N ASN A 62 -7.85 -8.99 1.16
CA ASN A 62 -6.40 -8.84 1.18
C ASN A 62 -6.06 -7.35 1.30
N PRO A 63 -5.34 -6.91 2.35
CA PRO A 63 -5.01 -5.50 2.52
C PRO A 63 -4.21 -4.93 1.33
N ALA A 64 -3.32 -5.72 0.72
CA ALA A 64 -2.55 -5.28 -0.43
C ALA A 64 -3.46 -4.89 -1.61
N ASP A 65 -4.41 -5.75 -1.93
CA ASP A 65 -5.38 -5.53 -3.00
C ASP A 65 -6.30 -4.36 -2.68
N TYR A 66 -6.76 -4.28 -1.43
CA TYR A 66 -7.62 -3.19 -0.98
C TYR A 66 -6.94 -1.83 -1.09
N PHE A 67 -5.71 -1.68 -0.58
CA PHE A 67 -4.99 -0.40 -0.66
C PHE A 67 -4.69 -0.02 -2.11
N LEU A 68 -4.24 -0.98 -2.94
CA LEU A 68 -4.01 -0.75 -4.36
C LEU A 68 -5.29 -0.30 -5.07
N ARG A 69 -6.45 -0.89 -4.76
CA ARG A 69 -7.74 -0.49 -5.32
C ARG A 69 -8.16 0.92 -4.88
N VAL A 70 -7.92 1.27 -3.62
CA VAL A 70 -8.15 2.64 -3.13
C VAL A 70 -7.30 3.64 -3.90
N MET A 71 -6.07 3.31 -4.25
CA MET A 71 -5.18 4.22 -4.99
C MET A 71 -5.33 4.12 -6.52
N ALA A 72 -6.04 3.12 -7.03
CA ALA A 72 -6.16 2.87 -8.45
C ALA A 72 -6.89 4.02 -9.17
N ILE A 73 -6.36 4.41 -10.34
CA ILE A 73 -6.98 5.37 -11.25
C ILE A 73 -7.78 4.60 -12.29
N VAL A 74 -9.09 4.82 -12.33
CA VAL A 74 -9.97 4.25 -13.37
C VAL A 74 -10.30 5.33 -14.41
N PRO A 75 -10.29 5.02 -15.72
CA PRO A 75 -10.45 6.03 -16.77
C PRO A 75 -11.72 6.89 -16.65
N ASP A 76 -12.86 6.28 -16.35
CA ASP A 76 -14.15 6.97 -16.30
C ASP A 76 -14.27 7.95 -15.12
N HIS A 77 -13.42 7.81 -14.09
CA HIS A 77 -13.42 8.65 -12.89
C HIS A 77 -11.99 9.09 -12.55
N ALA A 78 -11.19 9.38 -13.56
CA ALA A 78 -9.77 9.61 -13.40
C ALA A 78 -9.46 10.81 -12.50
N ASP A 79 -10.23 11.89 -12.61
CA ASP A 79 -10.02 13.11 -11.82
C ASP A 79 -10.32 12.89 -10.34
N GLU A 80 -11.45 12.26 -10.02
CA GLU A 80 -11.80 11.90 -8.63
C GLU A 80 -10.79 10.93 -8.02
N CYS A 81 -10.31 9.94 -8.80
CA CYS A 81 -9.33 8.97 -8.31
C CYS A 81 -7.96 9.63 -8.07
N ARG A 82 -7.54 10.56 -8.94
CA ARG A 82 -6.30 11.32 -8.74
C ARG A 82 -6.38 12.20 -7.52
N GLU A 83 -7.50 12.90 -7.33
CA GLU A 83 -7.72 13.73 -6.15
C GLU A 83 -7.64 12.90 -4.87
N ARG A 84 -8.35 11.76 -4.82
CA ARG A 84 -8.25 10.81 -3.71
C ARG A 84 -6.82 10.35 -3.45
N SER A 85 -6.10 9.98 -4.51
CA SER A 85 -4.71 9.52 -4.41
C SER A 85 -3.79 10.63 -3.88
N ASN A 86 -3.98 11.87 -4.32
CA ASN A 86 -3.21 13.02 -3.86
C ASN A 86 -3.46 13.30 -2.38
N ILE A 87 -4.71 13.30 -1.94
CA ILE A 87 -5.07 13.49 -0.52
C ILE A 87 -4.37 12.45 0.37
N ILE A 88 -4.36 11.18 -0.05
CA ILE A 88 -3.69 10.11 0.72
C ILE A 88 -2.18 10.35 0.77
N ALA A 89 -1.55 10.70 -0.36
CA ALA A 89 -0.12 10.98 -0.41
C ALA A 89 0.26 12.21 0.42
N ASP A 90 -0.52 13.29 0.34
CA ASP A 90 -0.33 14.51 1.15
C ASP A 90 -0.45 14.19 2.65
N ALA A 91 -1.44 13.37 3.04
CA ALA A 91 -1.61 12.96 4.42
C ALA A 91 -0.40 12.17 4.95
N PHE A 92 0.20 11.32 4.11
CA PHE A 92 1.40 10.58 4.47
C PHE A 92 2.64 11.47 4.57
N GLU A 93 2.85 12.38 3.62
CA GLU A 93 3.99 13.32 3.62
C GLU A 93 4.00 14.25 4.86
N ASN A 94 2.84 14.48 5.48
CA ASN A 94 2.68 15.30 6.67
C ASN A 94 2.60 14.51 8.00
N THR A 95 2.86 13.19 7.98
CA THR A 95 2.89 12.32 9.17
C THR A 95 4.27 12.32 9.84
#